data_AF-A0A7R9PTE9-F1
#
_entry.id   AF-A0A7R9PTE9-F1
#
_cell.length_a   1.000
_cell.length_b   1.000
_cell.length_c   1.000
_cell.angle_alpha   90.00
_cell.angle_beta   90.00
_cell.angle_gamma   90.00
#
_symmetry.space_group_name_H-M   'P 1'
#
loop_
_entity.id
_entity.type
_entity.pdbx_description
1 polymer ?
#
loop_
_entity_poly.entity_id
_entity_poly.type
_entity_poly.pdbx_seq_one_letter_code
_entity_poly.pdbx_strand_id
1 'polypeptide(L)'
;MQAECPRQPPFNCSCTLDNVVWDTSRLYLIPIITVDCSGLGLTELPGVLPSNTTSLLVKENQISDLRPLVNNEHYRHVADIFLDDNLVESVAVLEGSPWLFNFRVFSLRGNRLSQLPTYALDNALERNRHVVDIFLGNNPWQCDCLFTPSFQVNTEEG
;
A
#
# COMPACT_ATOMS: atom_id res chain seq x y z
N MET A 1 21.31 -2.82 -7.83
CA MET A 1 20.09 -2.33 -8.50
C MET A 1 19.39 -3.40 -9.33
N GLN A 2 20.06 -4.13 -10.24
CA GLN A 2 19.38 -5.15 -11.07
C GLN A 2 19.33 -6.58 -10.48
N ALA A 3 20.22 -6.93 -9.55
CA ALA A 3 20.38 -8.32 -9.10
C ALA A 3 19.17 -8.87 -8.31
N GLU A 4 18.42 -8.00 -7.62
CA GLU A 4 17.29 -8.35 -6.75
C GLU A 4 15.93 -8.09 -7.41
N CYS A 5 15.91 -7.65 -8.66
CA CYS A 5 14.66 -7.42 -9.37
C CYS A 5 13.95 -8.77 -9.59
N PRO A 6 12.68 -8.93 -9.18
CA PRO A 6 11.94 -10.19 -9.31
C PRO A 6 11.55 -10.50 -10.76
N ARG A 7 12.56 -10.79 -11.59
CA ARG A 7 12.45 -11.04 -13.04
C ARG A 7 12.14 -12.48 -13.41
N GLN A 8 12.16 -13.38 -12.43
CA GLN A 8 11.92 -14.80 -12.66
C GLN A 8 10.42 -15.10 -12.52
N PRO A 9 9.92 -16.13 -13.22
CA PRO A 9 8.55 -16.60 -13.04
C PRO A 9 8.28 -16.95 -11.57
N PRO A 10 7.06 -16.67 -11.05
CA PRO A 10 5.91 -16.09 -11.75
C PRO A 10 5.96 -14.56 -11.91
N PHE A 11 6.90 -13.89 -11.24
CA PHE A 11 6.87 -12.45 -11.04
C PHE A 11 7.25 -11.62 -12.27
N ASN A 12 8.22 -12.03 -13.09
CA ASN A 12 8.61 -11.38 -14.35
C ASN A 12 8.57 -9.83 -14.33
N CYS A 13 8.91 -9.20 -13.21
CA CYS A 13 8.72 -7.77 -13.00
C CYS A 13 9.77 -6.95 -13.74
N SER A 14 9.40 -5.72 -14.10
CA SER A 14 10.34 -4.70 -14.56
C SER A 14 10.78 -3.84 -13.39
N CYS A 15 12.05 -3.43 -13.37
CA CYS A 15 12.56 -2.49 -12.37
C CYS A 15 13.28 -1.34 -13.05
N THR A 16 12.84 -0.11 -12.77
CA THR A 16 13.36 1.13 -13.36
C THR A 16 13.93 2.05 -12.29
N LEU A 17 14.96 2.81 -12.66
CA LEU A 17 15.43 3.96 -11.88
C LEU A 17 14.75 5.19 -12.46
N ASP A 18 13.71 5.68 -11.79
CA ASP A 18 12.89 6.77 -12.34
C ASP A 18 13.57 8.11 -12.15
N ASN A 19 14.14 8.35 -10.96
CA ASN A 19 14.83 9.59 -10.62
C ASN A 19 15.84 9.38 -9.47
N VAL A 20 16.66 10.41 -9.24
CA VAL A 20 17.59 10.46 -8.12
C VAL A 20 17.35 11.75 -7.35
N VAL A 21 17.05 11.65 -6.05
CA VAL A 21 16.77 12.78 -5.18
C VAL A 21 17.97 13.04 -4.28
N TRP A 22 18.34 14.30 -4.10
CA TRP A 22 19.37 14.67 -3.14
C TRP A 22 18.77 14.72 -1.72
N ASP A 23 19.24 13.84 -0.83
CA ASP A 23 18.90 13.90 0.59
C ASP A 23 19.86 14.85 1.30
N THR A 24 19.36 16.03 1.65
CA THR A 24 20.14 17.05 2.39
C THR A 24 20.48 16.63 3.82
N SER A 25 19.70 15.75 4.43
CA SER A 25 19.88 15.29 5.80
C SER A 25 20.96 14.22 5.89
N ARG A 26 21.02 13.34 4.89
CA ARG A 26 21.98 12.25 4.83
C ARG A 26 23.19 12.52 3.91
N LEU A 27 23.18 13.65 3.20
CA LEU A 27 24.25 14.10 2.30
C LEU A 27 24.58 13.08 1.20
N TYR A 28 23.58 12.36 0.69
CA TYR A 28 23.74 11.43 -0.42
C TYR A 28 22.53 11.42 -1.36
N LEU A 29 22.72 10.85 -2.56
CA LEU A 29 21.71 10.69 -3.59
C LEU A 29 20.84 9.44 -3.32
N ILE A 30 19.54 9.62 -3.09
CA ILE A 30 18.56 8.52 -2.97
C ILE A 30 18.01 8.18 -4.36
N PRO A 31 18.25 6.96 -4.88
CA PRO A 31 17.60 6.51 -6.09
C PRO A 31 16.13 6.14 -5.80
N ILE A 32 15.22 6.64 -6.65
CA ILE A 32 13.83 6.20 -6.66
C ILE A 32 13.73 5.03 -7.63
N ILE A 33 13.57 3.84 -7.07
CA ILE A 33 13.36 2.62 -7.86
C ILE A 33 11.88 2.27 -7.87
N THR A 34 11.38 2.06 -9.09
CA THR A 34 10.02 1.55 -9.32
C THR A 34 10.11 0.10 -9.75
N VAL A 35 9.36 -0.76 -9.07
CA VAL A 35 9.18 -2.17 -9.44
C VAL A 35 7.76 -2.32 -9.98
N ASP A 36 7.64 -2.73 -11.25
CA ASP A 36 6.36 -2.96 -11.91
C ASP A 36 6.15 -4.44 -12.19
N CYS A 37 5.12 -4.98 -11.56
CA CYS A 37 4.65 -6.36 -11.64
C CYS A 37 3.16 -6.41 -12.06
N SER A 38 2.66 -5.38 -12.73
CA SER A 38 1.23 -5.25 -13.06
C SER A 38 0.79 -6.20 -14.18
N GLY A 39 -0.44 -6.72 -14.13
CA GLY A 39 -1.04 -7.49 -15.22
C GLY A 39 -0.47 -8.90 -15.42
N LEU A 40 0.16 -9.47 -14.38
CA LEU A 40 0.86 -10.76 -14.45
C LEU A 40 0.06 -11.93 -13.84
N GLY A 41 -1.17 -11.66 -13.37
CA GLY A 41 -2.02 -12.66 -12.74
C GLY A 41 -1.48 -13.16 -11.40
N LEU A 42 -0.68 -12.34 -10.71
CA LEU A 42 -0.05 -12.71 -9.44
C LEU A 42 -1.09 -12.89 -8.35
N THR A 43 -0.93 -13.93 -7.53
CA THR A 43 -1.77 -14.17 -6.34
C THR A 43 -1.10 -13.69 -5.05
N GLU A 44 0.20 -13.40 -5.12
CA GLU A 44 1.02 -12.97 -3.98
C GLU A 44 1.99 -11.86 -4.40
N LEU A 45 2.45 -11.10 -3.41
CA LEU A 45 3.48 -10.07 -3.59
C LEU A 45 4.88 -10.72 -3.68
N PRO A 46 5.82 -10.17 -4.47
CA PRO A 46 7.19 -10.69 -4.56
C PRO A 46 7.87 -10.79 -3.18
N GLY A 47 8.52 -11.92 -2.91
CA GLY A 47 9.25 -12.12 -1.65
C GLY A 47 10.50 -11.24 -1.49
N VAL A 48 11.08 -10.79 -2.61
CA VAL A 48 12.30 -9.96 -2.63
C VAL A 48 12.07 -8.78 -3.56
N LEU A 49 12.47 -7.59 -3.10
CA LEU A 49 12.51 -6.37 -3.90
C LEU A 49 13.93 -5.79 -3.90
N PRO A 50 14.34 -5.09 -4.96
CA PRO A 50 15.57 -4.34 -4.97
C PRO A 50 15.70 -3.40 -3.76
N SER A 51 16.90 -3.34 -3.20
CA SER A 51 17.27 -2.31 -2.23
C SER A 51 16.95 -0.91 -2.77
N ASN A 52 16.35 -0.05 -1.93
CA ASN A 52 15.83 1.29 -2.29
C ASN A 52 14.61 1.32 -3.21
N THR A 53 13.85 0.21 -3.31
CA THR A 53 12.51 0.26 -3.91
C THR A 53 11.64 1.28 -3.18
N THR A 54 11.22 2.31 -3.91
CA THR A 54 10.37 3.40 -3.40
C THR A 54 8.94 3.19 -3.81
N SER A 55 8.72 2.69 -5.04
CA SER A 55 7.38 2.54 -5.61
C SER A 55 7.19 1.11 -6.13
N LEU A 56 6.05 0.52 -5.80
CA LEU A 56 5.65 -0.82 -6.24
C LEU A 56 4.31 -0.74 -6.97
N LEU A 57 4.33 -1.15 -8.25
CA LEU A 57 3.13 -1.27 -9.09
C LEU A 57 2.78 -2.75 -9.21
N VAL A 58 1.65 -3.16 -8.66
CA VAL A 58 1.16 -4.55 -8.67
C VAL A 58 -0.31 -4.59 -9.11
N LYS A 59 -0.68 -3.69 -10.02
CA LYS A 59 -2.06 -3.49 -10.48
C LYS A 59 -2.54 -4.67 -11.32
N GLU A 60 -3.85 -4.84 -11.45
CA GLU A 60 -4.47 -5.80 -12.38
C GLU A 60 -3.97 -7.24 -12.13
N ASN A 61 -3.96 -7.65 -10.85
CA ASN A 61 -3.52 -8.95 -10.40
C ASN A 61 -4.63 -9.63 -9.56
N GLN A 62 -4.31 -10.73 -8.91
CA GLN A 62 -5.22 -11.52 -8.08
C GLN A 62 -4.77 -11.55 -6.60
N ILE A 63 -4.11 -10.48 -6.15
CA ILE A 63 -3.53 -10.39 -4.80
C ILE A 63 -4.64 -10.08 -3.78
N SER A 64 -4.64 -10.80 -2.68
CA SER A 64 -5.53 -10.56 -1.54
C SER A 64 -4.79 -10.41 -0.20
N ASP A 65 -3.57 -10.97 -0.08
CA ASP A 65 -2.80 -10.94 1.16
C ASP A 65 -1.83 -9.75 1.21
N LEU A 66 -2.01 -8.88 2.21
CA LEU A 66 -1.18 -7.72 2.46
C LEU A 66 -0.15 -7.92 3.57
N ARG A 67 -0.07 -9.12 4.17
CA ARG A 67 0.94 -9.45 5.21
C ARG A 67 2.38 -9.11 4.83
N PRO A 68 2.84 -9.25 3.57
CA PRO A 68 4.18 -8.86 3.17
C PRO A 68 4.53 -7.40 3.51
N LEU A 69 3.56 -6.48 3.50
CA LEU A 69 3.81 -5.08 3.88
C LEU A 69 4.20 -4.92 5.36
N VAL A 70 3.83 -5.90 6.18
CA VAL A 70 4.06 -5.90 7.64
C VAL A 70 5.29 -6.71 8.00
N ASN A 71 5.41 -7.91 7.44
CA ASN A 71 6.38 -8.91 7.90
C ASN A 71 7.62 -9.04 7.00
N ASN A 72 7.62 -8.45 5.80
CA ASN A 72 8.75 -8.54 4.88
C ASN A 72 9.62 -7.27 4.95
N GLU A 73 10.89 -7.45 5.29
CA GLU A 73 11.83 -6.34 5.45
C GLU A 73 12.09 -5.55 4.16
N HIS A 74 11.94 -6.18 2.99
CA HIS A 74 12.11 -5.53 1.69
C HIS A 74 11.02 -4.47 1.42
N TYR A 75 9.91 -4.49 2.14
CA TYR A 75 8.79 -3.56 1.97
C TYR A 75 8.88 -2.34 2.90
N ARG A 76 9.77 -2.34 3.89
CA ARG A 76 9.83 -1.29 4.94
C ARG A 76 10.02 0.13 4.40
N HIS A 77 10.68 0.27 3.25
CA HIS A 77 10.99 1.56 2.64
C HIS A 77 10.15 1.86 1.39
N VAL A 78 9.23 0.97 1.03
CA VAL A 78 8.32 1.18 -0.10
C VAL A 78 7.28 2.20 0.33
N ALA A 79 7.34 3.39 -0.25
CA ALA A 79 6.50 4.51 0.11
C ALA A 79 5.23 4.57 -0.75
N ASP A 80 5.29 4.17 -2.01
CA ASP A 80 4.13 4.16 -2.90
C ASP A 80 3.78 2.74 -3.28
N ILE A 81 2.54 2.33 -3.01
CA ILE A 81 2.03 1.02 -3.43
C ILE A 81 0.72 1.20 -4.18
N PHE A 82 0.69 0.65 -5.39
CA PHE A 82 -0.48 0.62 -6.26
C PHE A 82 -0.97 -0.82 -6.42
N LEU A 83 -2.02 -1.15 -5.68
CA LEU A 83 -2.72 -2.44 -5.65
C LEU A 83 -4.07 -2.35 -6.36
N ASP A 84 -4.22 -1.44 -7.33
CA ASP A 84 -5.47 -1.27 -8.08
C ASP A 84 -5.88 -2.57 -8.78
N ASP A 85 -7.19 -2.81 -8.86
CA ASP A 85 -7.79 -3.96 -9.56
C ASP A 85 -7.21 -5.31 -9.12
N ASN A 86 -7.32 -5.57 -7.81
CA ASN A 86 -6.92 -6.80 -7.13
C ASN A 86 -8.08 -7.39 -6.32
N LEU A 87 -7.80 -8.34 -5.41
CA LEU A 87 -8.79 -9.08 -4.63
C LEU A 87 -8.71 -8.78 -3.13
N VAL A 88 -8.22 -7.61 -2.75
CA VAL A 88 -8.07 -7.23 -1.34
C VAL A 88 -9.45 -7.00 -0.72
N GLU A 89 -9.74 -7.72 0.37
CA GLU A 89 -11.01 -7.64 1.10
C GLU A 89 -10.89 -6.87 2.42
N SER A 90 -9.68 -6.78 2.99
CA SER A 90 -9.43 -6.06 4.23
C SER A 90 -8.00 -5.54 4.31
N VAL A 91 -7.85 -4.39 4.98
CA VAL A 91 -6.55 -3.79 5.32
C VAL A 91 -6.21 -3.88 6.80
N ALA A 92 -7.05 -4.56 7.61
CA ALA A 92 -6.88 -4.64 9.06
C ALA A 92 -5.53 -5.24 9.47
N VAL A 93 -4.94 -6.11 8.64
CA VAL A 93 -3.61 -6.68 8.91
C VAL A 93 -2.50 -5.65 8.99
N LEU A 94 -2.70 -4.47 8.38
CA LEU A 94 -1.72 -3.37 8.40
C LEU A 94 -1.76 -2.56 9.70
N GLU A 95 -2.79 -2.73 10.53
CA GLU A 95 -2.96 -1.97 11.76
C GLU A 95 -1.73 -2.10 12.69
N GLY A 96 -1.21 -0.97 13.15
CA GLY A 96 -0.02 -0.91 13.99
C GLY A 96 1.29 -1.27 13.28
N SER A 97 1.28 -1.56 11.97
CA SER A 97 2.50 -1.88 11.24
C SER A 97 3.37 -0.64 11.02
N PRO A 98 4.71 -0.76 11.05
CA PRO A 98 5.61 0.34 10.74
C PRO A 98 5.40 0.92 9.34
N TRP A 99 5.00 0.08 8.38
CA TRP A 99 4.73 0.49 7.01
C TRP A 99 3.56 1.48 6.93
N LEU A 100 2.48 1.20 7.66
CA LEU A 100 1.28 2.04 7.70
C LEU A 100 1.57 3.45 8.24
N PHE A 101 2.65 3.64 9.01
CA PHE A 101 3.07 4.94 9.53
C PHE A 101 4.05 5.72 8.61
N ASN A 102 4.49 5.13 7.50
CA ASN A 102 5.54 5.73 6.64
C ASN A 102 5.21 5.79 5.15
N PHE A 103 4.12 5.17 4.69
CA PHE A 103 3.75 5.23 3.28
C PHE A 103 3.38 6.66 2.84
N ARG A 104 3.53 6.94 1.55
CA ARG A 104 3.16 8.20 0.92
C ARG A 104 1.90 8.06 0.08
N VAL A 105 1.86 7.06 -0.80
CA VAL A 105 0.70 6.77 -1.64
C VAL A 105 0.25 5.33 -1.44
N PHE A 106 -1.04 5.15 -1.16
CA PHE A 106 -1.63 3.81 -1.08
C PHE A 106 -2.90 3.73 -1.92
N SER A 107 -2.82 3.00 -3.03
CA SER A 107 -3.94 2.84 -3.96
C SER A 107 -4.49 1.42 -3.90
N LEU A 108 -5.79 1.32 -3.62
CA LEU A 108 -6.57 0.08 -3.53
C LEU A 108 -7.85 0.19 -4.37
N ARG A 109 -7.83 0.94 -5.48
CA ARG A 109 -9.03 1.10 -6.31
C ARG A 109 -9.43 -0.24 -6.93
N GLY A 110 -10.71 -0.47 -7.17
CA GLY A 110 -11.14 -1.68 -7.89
C GLY A 110 -10.93 -2.99 -7.11
N ASN A 111 -10.82 -2.92 -5.78
CA ASN A 111 -10.67 -4.10 -4.93
C ASN A 111 -12.03 -4.55 -4.36
N ARG A 112 -12.02 -5.41 -3.34
CA ARG A 112 -13.20 -6.01 -2.71
C ARG A 112 -13.44 -5.49 -1.30
N LEU A 113 -12.96 -4.29 -0.99
CA LEU A 113 -13.14 -3.69 0.32
C LEU A 113 -14.61 -3.33 0.52
N SER A 114 -15.22 -3.86 1.57
CA SER A 114 -16.60 -3.55 1.92
C SER A 114 -16.70 -2.61 3.11
N GLN A 115 -15.66 -2.55 3.94
CA GLN A 115 -15.62 -1.78 5.19
C GLN A 115 -14.23 -1.19 5.39
N LEU A 116 -14.17 0.02 5.95
CA LEU A 116 -12.91 0.62 6.39
C LEU A 116 -12.72 0.36 7.88
N PRO A 117 -11.59 -0.22 8.31
CA PRO A 117 -11.26 -0.29 9.72
C PRO A 117 -10.90 1.12 10.21
N THR A 118 -11.91 1.85 10.69
CA THR A 118 -11.80 3.26 11.10
C THR A 118 -10.65 3.48 12.09
N TYR A 119 -10.50 2.60 13.09
CA TYR A 119 -9.42 2.69 14.07
C TYR A 119 -8.01 2.51 13.47
N ALA A 120 -7.86 1.61 12.50
CA ALA A 120 -6.57 1.38 11.85
C ALA A 120 -6.18 2.57 10.96
N LEU A 121 -7.16 3.20 10.30
CA LEU A 121 -6.92 4.31 9.38
C LEU A 121 -6.77 5.65 10.11
N ASP A 122 -7.52 5.90 11.20
CA ASP A 122 -7.37 7.11 12.01
C ASP A 122 -5.97 7.22 12.60
N ASN A 123 -5.46 6.13 13.21
CA ASN A 123 -4.10 6.12 13.76
C ASN A 123 -3.01 6.24 12.69
N ALA A 124 -3.24 5.65 11.52
CA ALA A 124 -2.34 5.75 10.39
C ALA A 124 -2.25 7.19 9.86
N LEU A 125 -3.41 7.81 9.59
CA LEU A 125 -3.52 9.14 9.02
C LEU A 125 -3.07 10.24 9.98
N GLU A 126 -3.35 10.11 11.28
CA GLU A 126 -2.91 11.08 12.27
C GLU A 126 -1.40 11.06 12.50
N ARG A 127 -0.76 9.88 12.42
CA ARG A 127 0.66 9.71 12.76
C ARG A 127 1.58 9.77 11.54
N ASN A 128 1.11 9.37 10.37
CA ASN A 128 1.90 9.34 9.16
C ASN A 128 1.99 10.73 8.53
N ARG A 129 3.06 11.46 8.84
CA ARG A 129 3.34 12.79 8.26
C ARG A 129 3.75 12.76 6.79
N HIS A 130 4.01 11.58 6.24
CA HIS A 130 4.44 11.40 4.85
C HIS A 130 3.28 11.12 3.90
N VAL A 131 2.08 10.87 4.43
CA VAL A 131 0.91 10.55 3.61
C VAL A 131 0.59 11.70 2.67
N VAL A 132 0.45 11.37 1.39
CA VAL A 132 0.04 12.30 0.34
C VAL A 132 -1.38 11.94 -0.12
N ASP A 133 -1.61 10.68 -0.49
CA ASP A 133 -2.92 10.25 -1.00
C ASP A 133 -3.23 8.79 -0.64
N ILE A 134 -4.52 8.52 -0.43
CA ILE A 134 -5.09 7.17 -0.35
C ILE A 134 -6.24 7.08 -1.36
N PHE A 135 -6.18 6.10 -2.26
CA PHE A 135 -7.21 5.90 -3.27
C PHE A 135 -8.02 4.62 -2.98
N LEU A 136 -9.30 4.80 -2.70
CA LEU A 136 -10.22 3.75 -2.23
C LEU A 136 -11.45 3.57 -3.16
N GLY A 137 -11.48 4.27 -4.29
CA GLY A 137 -12.60 4.24 -5.24
C GLY A 137 -12.87 2.85 -5.81
N ASN A 138 -14.07 2.64 -6.38
CA ASN A 138 -14.47 1.39 -7.05
C ASN A 138 -14.34 0.13 -6.16
N ASN A 139 -14.73 0.23 -4.90
CA ASN A 139 -14.84 -0.89 -3.98
C ASN A 139 -16.31 -1.05 -3.55
N PRO A 140 -16.77 -2.27 -3.17
CA PRO A 140 -18.14 -2.55 -2.77
C PRO A 140 -18.46 -2.06 -1.33
N TRP A 141 -18.27 -0.76 -1.10
CA TRP A 141 -18.46 -0.13 0.20
C TRP A 141 -19.90 -0.32 0.70
N GLN A 142 -20.01 -0.84 1.92
CA GLN A 142 -21.28 -0.91 2.63
C GLN A 142 -21.52 0.38 3.38
N CYS A 143 -22.55 1.12 2.97
CA CYS A 143 -22.98 2.35 3.64
C CYS A 143 -24.13 2.03 4.59
N ASP A 144 -23.82 1.51 5.77
CA ASP A 144 -24.80 1.35 6.85
C ASP A 144 -24.36 2.07 8.14
N CYS A 145 -25.31 2.22 9.07
CA CYS A 145 -25.13 2.97 10.31
C CYS A 145 -24.30 2.22 11.38
N LEU A 146 -23.91 0.96 11.15
CA LEU A 146 -23.10 0.18 12.11
C LEU A 146 -21.62 0.55 12.03
N PHE A 147 -21.17 1.08 10.89
CA PHE A 147 -19.75 1.28 10.59
C PHE A 147 -19.25 2.73 10.71
N THR A 148 -20.13 3.65 11.10
CA THR A 148 -19.78 5.04 11.41
C THR A 148 -20.29 5.48 12.79
N PRO A 149 -19.87 4.84 13.91
CA PRO A 149 -20.32 5.23 15.24
C PRO A 149 -20.06 6.71 15.55
N SER A 150 -18.95 7.25 15.02
CA SER A 150 -18.56 8.66 15.13
C SER A 150 -19.48 9.65 14.40
N PHE A 151 -20.34 9.18 13.49
CA PHE A 151 -21.31 9.99 12.75
C PHE A 151 -22.76 9.69 13.15
N GLN A 152 -22.98 8.87 14.18
CA GLN A 152 -24.31 8.68 14.74
C GLN A 152 -24.74 9.99 15.41
N VAL A 153 -25.82 10.59 14.91
CA VAL A 153 -26.49 11.70 15.60
C VAL A 153 -27.14 11.10 16.84
N ASN A 154 -26.69 11.51 18.03
CA ASN A 154 -27.37 11.19 19.27
C ASN A 154 -28.75 11.88 19.27
N THR A 155 -29.79 11.20 18.79
CA THR A 155 -31.18 11.62 18.99
C THR A 155 -31.62 11.20 20.39
N GLU A 156 -30.96 11.73 21.42
CA GLU A 156 -31.41 11.67 22.81
C GLU A 156 -31.01 12.97 23.53
N GLU A 157 -31.64 14.08 23.16
CA GLU A 157 -31.85 15.19 24.09
C GLU A 157 -33.28 15.73 23.92
N GLY A 158 -34.11 15.42 24.94
CA GLY A 158 -35.15 16.28 25.53
C GLY A 158 -36.26 16.84 24.66
#